data_AF-A0A1I8CD97-F1
#
_entry.id   AF-A0A1I8CD97-F1
#
_cell.length_a   1.000
_cell.length_b   1.000
_cell.length_c   1.000
_cell.angle_alpha   90.00
_cell.angle_beta   90.00
_cell.angle_gamma   90.00
#
_symmetry.space_group_name_H-M   'P 1'
#
loop_
_entity.id
_entity.type
_entity.pdbx_description
1 polymer ?
#
loop_
_entity_poly.entity_id
_entity_poly.type
_entity_poly.pdbx_seq_one_letter_code
_entity_poly.pdbx_strand_id
1 'polypeptide(L)'
;MKLEKDLSCGLIDKTTAIVETLQKTYPPKVEDTNMELFAGDKAKVTITTKVRENAITTLKITFEADQKTFFSYEMWKETVDRAALLEVATMFITKQKYTDKTLFVGRGCSEVMKAMDIHKLPYGTKNSNKNMGVCGTCFENIELLENMADHAETIKHKTMKKVLDSRKEFKDFMGTLVFKNNTATNIAAMKLVKENSLTVKDYQAFANFEQKVLKNVVEDIFGKNGKLIMVGSVAMLTAIKTSTVDFTIITSMEMKKDKTFNKDELVEKIAEALKKDTSLESVEIEKQTKFNIVSIRSKLIPGMEITVSVDNLLGVEFVQLCDAVKKQHSNFVPLARLLRIWLTEAQLTVGDSRVYGTYFFDLLLLRILEKRRLIAYGEIKLTADYRRHNNNYLQKEVTYYLKVLDDDKQGDRLMLGNLFLVFFLEYAIHFPQHHGMTFPFSTALDSHTIDLSHGKLCFVKGGYTILHSAYIGDTKKYRYFVNTLIASLWKVVSFQTKTSFASVKFKFVKEDGTEGTGNAFEEYLVVEVAELKEETKEQLNFAEIKDILLNKK
;
A
#
# COMPACT_ATOMS: atom_id res chain seq x y z
N MET A 1 -40.99 -4.42 -11.68
CA MET A 1 -41.87 -3.68 -12.60
C MET A 1 -43.28 -3.36 -12.10
N LYS A 2 -44.04 -4.22 -11.39
CA LYS A 2 -45.34 -3.80 -10.80
C LYS A 2 -45.21 -3.03 -9.47
N LEU A 3 -44.30 -3.44 -8.58
CA LEU A 3 -44.04 -2.74 -7.29
C LEU A 3 -43.52 -1.30 -7.46
N GLU A 4 -42.75 -1.01 -8.52
CA GLU A 4 -42.23 0.34 -8.80
C GLU A 4 -43.32 1.32 -9.21
N LYS A 5 -44.43 0.84 -9.81
CA LYS A 5 -45.54 1.70 -10.22
C LYS A 5 -46.44 2.06 -9.03
N ASP A 6 -46.70 1.13 -8.12
CA ASP A 6 -47.63 1.37 -7.00
C ASP A 6 -47.03 2.27 -5.89
N LEU A 7 -45.73 2.14 -5.59
CA LEU A 7 -45.03 3.04 -4.65
C LEU A 7 -44.95 4.49 -5.17
N SER A 8 -44.93 4.66 -6.49
CA SER A 8 -44.76 5.96 -7.13
C SER A 8 -46.05 6.81 -7.07
N CYS A 9 -47.24 6.26 -7.28
CA CYS A 9 -48.45 7.08 -7.42
C CYS A 9 -48.88 7.80 -6.12
N GLY A 10 -48.80 7.14 -4.96
CA GLY A 10 -49.33 7.70 -3.70
C GLY A 10 -48.57 8.92 -3.16
N LEU A 11 -47.24 8.93 -3.26
CA LEU A 11 -46.42 10.07 -2.84
C LEU A 11 -46.28 11.13 -3.94
N ILE A 12 -46.21 10.72 -5.22
CA ILE A 12 -46.10 11.67 -6.35
C ILE A 12 -47.34 12.57 -6.39
N ASP A 13 -48.54 12.03 -6.22
CA ASP A 13 -49.78 12.82 -6.25
C ASP A 13 -49.92 13.77 -5.04
N LYS A 14 -49.12 13.58 -3.99
CA LYS A 14 -49.09 14.44 -2.79
C LYS A 14 -47.92 15.43 -2.80
N THR A 15 -47.06 15.41 -3.81
CA THR A 15 -45.87 16.27 -3.93
C THR A 15 -46.21 17.75 -3.75
N THR A 16 -47.24 18.26 -4.44
CA THR A 16 -47.65 19.67 -4.34
C THR A 16 -48.07 20.03 -2.92
N ALA A 17 -48.88 19.19 -2.28
CA ALA A 17 -49.33 19.41 -0.91
C ALA A 17 -48.17 19.35 0.10
N ILE A 18 -47.23 18.43 -0.08
CA ILE A 18 -46.02 18.30 0.75
C ILE A 18 -45.15 19.57 0.64
N VAL A 19 -44.96 20.09 -0.57
CA VAL A 19 -44.19 21.32 -0.82
C VAL A 19 -44.90 22.54 -0.22
N GLU A 20 -46.22 22.66 -0.37
CA GLU A 20 -46.99 23.73 0.25
C GLU A 20 -46.88 23.70 1.77
N THR A 21 -47.01 22.52 2.39
CA THR A 21 -46.83 22.35 3.83
C THR A 21 -45.44 22.82 4.23
N LEU A 22 -44.39 22.32 3.58
CA LEU A 22 -43.01 22.73 3.85
C LEU A 22 -42.84 24.26 3.81
N GLN A 23 -43.33 24.94 2.77
CA GLN A 23 -43.16 26.38 2.63
C GLN A 23 -43.89 27.19 3.72
N LYS A 24 -45.08 26.73 4.14
CA LYS A 24 -45.91 27.37 5.16
C LYS A 24 -45.41 27.12 6.58
N THR A 25 -44.94 25.91 6.86
CA THR A 25 -44.67 25.47 8.23
C THR A 25 -43.19 25.58 8.60
N TYR A 26 -42.26 25.58 7.64
CA TYR A 26 -40.83 25.64 7.97
C TYR A 26 -40.49 26.96 8.68
N PRO A 27 -39.70 26.92 9.77
CA PRO A 27 -39.41 28.09 10.60
C PRO A 27 -38.89 29.30 9.79
N PRO A 28 -39.10 30.54 10.29
CA PRO A 28 -38.69 31.76 9.59
C PRO A 28 -37.16 31.92 9.50
N LYS A 29 -36.39 31.18 10.31
CA LYS A 29 -34.92 31.10 10.25
C LYS A 29 -34.51 29.63 10.11
N VAL A 30 -33.31 29.40 9.56
CA VAL A 30 -32.76 28.04 9.47
C VAL A 30 -32.21 27.65 10.84
N GLU A 31 -32.79 26.64 11.46
CA GLU A 31 -32.46 26.13 12.80
C GLU A 31 -32.67 24.61 12.89
N ASP A 32 -32.21 23.99 13.98
CA ASP A 32 -32.43 22.56 14.25
C ASP A 32 -33.92 22.25 14.23
N THR A 33 -34.35 21.50 13.22
CA THR A 33 -35.77 21.29 12.90
C THR A 33 -35.98 19.83 12.55
N ASN A 34 -37.03 19.21 13.08
CA ASN A 34 -37.51 17.92 12.62
C ASN A 34 -39.02 18.00 12.44
N MET A 35 -39.48 17.89 11.20
CA MET A 35 -40.88 18.13 10.85
C MET A 35 -41.43 17.03 9.98
N GLU A 36 -42.61 16.56 10.33
CA GLU A 36 -43.42 15.71 9.47
C GLU A 36 -44.13 16.59 8.44
N LEU A 37 -43.81 16.39 7.17
CA LEU A 37 -44.45 17.11 6.06
C LEU A 37 -45.71 16.40 5.56
N PHE A 38 -45.80 15.08 5.81
CA PHE A 38 -46.94 14.24 5.47
C PHE A 38 -46.91 12.94 6.27
N ALA A 39 -48.08 12.50 6.76
CA ALA A 39 -48.29 11.16 7.26
C ALA A 39 -49.65 10.61 6.79
N GLY A 40 -49.63 9.42 6.23
CA GLY A 40 -50.81 8.62 5.91
C GLY A 40 -50.55 7.15 6.24
N ASP A 41 -51.58 6.32 6.08
CA ASP A 41 -51.58 4.93 6.57
C ASP A 41 -50.44 4.04 6.03
N LYS A 42 -49.84 4.40 4.89
CA LYS A 42 -48.78 3.63 4.23
C LYS A 42 -47.52 4.43 3.88
N ALA A 43 -47.52 5.74 4.13
CA ALA A 43 -46.40 6.59 3.74
C ALA A 43 -46.21 7.79 4.67
N LYS A 44 -44.95 8.18 4.88
CA LYS A 44 -44.55 9.31 5.72
C LYS A 44 -43.40 10.07 5.08
N VAL A 45 -43.44 11.39 5.16
CA VAL A 45 -42.35 12.27 4.71
C VAL A 45 -41.92 13.16 5.86
N THR A 46 -40.65 13.06 6.23
CA THR A 46 -40.06 13.86 7.32
C THR A 46 -38.89 14.67 6.77
N ILE A 47 -38.82 15.96 7.11
CA ILE A 47 -37.66 16.81 6.90
C ILE A 47 -36.92 16.99 8.22
N THR A 48 -35.61 16.81 8.20
CA THR A 48 -34.73 17.08 9.32
C THR A 48 -33.66 18.06 8.85
N THR A 49 -33.61 19.23 9.50
CA THR A 49 -32.53 20.19 9.36
C THR A 49 -31.70 20.17 10.64
N LYS A 50 -30.38 20.11 10.50
CA LYS A 50 -29.46 20.36 11.62
C LYS A 50 -28.49 21.47 11.26
N VAL A 51 -28.34 22.44 12.15
CA VAL A 51 -27.37 23.53 12.13
C VAL A 51 -26.38 23.27 13.27
N ARG A 52 -25.10 23.18 12.93
CA ARG A 52 -24.03 23.01 13.93
C ARG A 52 -23.21 24.28 14.01
N GLU A 53 -22.73 24.62 15.21
CA GLU A 53 -21.92 25.82 15.47
C GLU A 53 -20.64 25.87 14.60
N ASN A 54 -20.16 24.72 14.13
CA ASN A 54 -19.02 24.59 13.21
C ASN A 54 -19.42 24.73 11.72
N ALA A 55 -20.44 25.56 11.45
CA ALA A 55 -20.91 26.04 10.14
C ALA A 55 -21.56 25.02 9.19
N ILE A 56 -21.66 23.74 9.55
CA ILE A 56 -22.34 22.75 8.69
C ILE A 56 -23.85 22.82 8.90
N THR A 57 -24.56 23.16 7.83
CA THR A 57 -26.01 23.00 7.73
C THR A 57 -26.29 21.69 6.98
N THR A 58 -27.16 20.83 7.52
CA THR A 58 -27.57 19.57 6.89
C THR A 58 -29.07 19.57 6.66
N LEU A 59 -29.48 19.07 5.50
CA LEU A 59 -30.88 18.85 5.14
C LEU A 59 -31.05 17.37 4.79
N LYS A 60 -31.93 16.68 5.51
CA LYS A 60 -32.32 15.30 5.26
C LYS A 60 -33.82 15.23 5.03
N ILE A 61 -34.24 14.61 3.95
CA ILE A 61 -35.65 14.28 3.70
C ILE A 61 -35.77 12.77 3.68
N THR A 62 -36.59 12.25 4.58
CA THR A 62 -36.87 10.82 4.73
C THR A 62 -38.25 10.55 4.15
N PHE A 63 -38.31 9.61 3.21
CA PHE A 63 -39.55 9.09 2.64
C PHE A 63 -39.70 7.64 3.08
N GLU A 64 -40.74 7.34 3.85
CA GLU A 64 -41.11 5.99 4.24
C GLU A 64 -42.34 5.59 3.44
N ALA A 65 -42.31 4.42 2.80
CA ALA A 65 -43.45 3.86 2.10
C ALA A 65 -43.37 2.33 2.05
N ASP A 66 -44.44 1.64 2.40
CA ASP A 66 -44.55 0.16 2.38
C ASP A 66 -43.32 -0.56 2.97
N GLN A 67 -42.92 -0.15 4.19
CA GLN A 67 -41.75 -0.69 4.95
C GLN A 67 -40.37 -0.44 4.31
N LYS A 68 -40.28 0.38 3.27
CA LYS A 68 -39.01 0.86 2.70
C LYS A 68 -38.77 2.30 3.12
N THR A 69 -37.49 2.62 3.35
CA THR A 69 -37.06 3.98 3.68
C THR A 69 -36.10 4.49 2.60
N PHE A 70 -36.38 5.68 2.10
CA PHE A 70 -35.58 6.41 1.13
C PHE A 70 -35.15 7.75 1.75
N PHE A 71 -33.96 8.22 1.37
CA PHE A 71 -33.38 9.43 1.90
C PHE A 71 -32.88 10.33 0.77
N SER A 72 -33.07 11.64 0.94
CA SER A 72 -32.38 12.66 0.16
C SER A 72 -31.63 13.57 1.10
N TYR A 73 -30.40 13.91 0.75
CA TYR A 73 -29.47 14.55 1.66
C TYR A 73 -28.68 15.66 0.97
N GLU A 74 -28.66 16.85 1.56
CA GLU A 74 -27.82 18.00 1.17
C GLU A 74 -27.04 18.53 2.37
N MET A 75 -25.86 19.10 2.11
CA MET A 75 -25.03 19.73 3.12
C MET A 75 -24.36 20.97 2.57
N TRP A 76 -24.14 21.93 3.46
CA TRP A 76 -23.43 23.17 3.20
C TRP A 76 -22.41 23.40 4.30
N LYS A 77 -21.29 24.05 3.95
CA LYS A 77 -20.23 24.41 4.92
C LYS A 77 -20.48 25.75 5.62
N GLU A 78 -21.58 26.41 5.28
CA GLU A 78 -21.96 27.71 5.80
C GLU A 78 -23.44 27.72 6.17
N THR A 79 -23.83 28.75 6.91
CA THR A 79 -25.24 29.03 7.19
C THR A 79 -25.96 29.30 5.88
N VAL A 80 -27.00 28.52 5.61
CA VAL A 80 -27.82 28.66 4.42
C VAL A 80 -29.00 29.57 4.73
N ASP A 81 -29.42 30.38 3.77
CA ASP A 81 -30.66 31.13 3.92
C ASP A 81 -31.88 30.20 3.82
N ARG A 82 -33.01 30.66 4.36
CA ARG A 82 -34.26 29.88 4.31
C ARG A 82 -34.69 29.61 2.87
N ALA A 83 -34.44 30.55 1.96
CA ALA A 83 -34.85 30.45 0.55
C ALA A 83 -34.14 29.30 -0.18
N ALA A 84 -32.82 29.21 -0.11
CA ALA A 84 -32.06 28.15 -0.76
C ALA A 84 -32.32 26.78 -0.12
N LEU A 85 -32.51 26.70 1.20
CA LEU A 85 -32.89 25.43 1.85
C LEU A 85 -34.24 24.93 1.32
N LEU A 86 -35.24 25.80 1.27
CA LEU A 86 -36.56 25.45 0.75
C LEU A 86 -36.53 25.11 -0.74
N GLU A 87 -35.70 25.79 -1.53
CA GLU A 87 -35.49 25.47 -2.94
C GLU A 87 -34.96 24.05 -3.11
N VAL A 88 -33.88 23.70 -2.39
CA VAL A 88 -33.28 22.36 -2.47
C VAL A 88 -34.23 21.29 -1.93
N ALA A 89 -34.91 21.55 -0.82
CA ALA A 89 -35.90 20.63 -0.28
C ALA A 89 -37.05 20.39 -1.26
N THR A 90 -37.57 21.45 -1.89
CA THR A 90 -38.59 21.36 -2.95
C THR A 90 -38.06 20.57 -4.13
N MET A 91 -36.83 20.81 -4.57
CA MET A 91 -36.20 20.05 -5.64
C MET A 91 -36.10 18.56 -5.29
N PHE A 92 -35.69 18.19 -4.07
CA PHE A 92 -35.61 16.80 -3.64
C PHE A 92 -36.99 16.14 -3.62
N ILE A 93 -38.00 16.81 -3.06
CA ILE A 93 -39.38 16.29 -3.00
C ILE A 93 -39.95 16.11 -4.41
N THR A 94 -39.73 17.06 -5.32
CA THR A 94 -40.30 17.04 -6.68
C THR A 94 -39.57 16.14 -7.66
N LYS A 95 -38.24 15.96 -7.52
CA LYS A 95 -37.41 15.15 -8.42
C LYS A 95 -37.09 13.76 -7.87
N GLN A 96 -37.68 13.38 -6.72
CA GLN A 96 -37.37 12.09 -6.11
C GLN A 96 -37.73 10.94 -7.04
N LYS A 97 -36.75 10.09 -7.33
CA LYS A 97 -36.96 8.83 -8.05
C LYS A 97 -36.89 7.68 -7.04
N TYR A 98 -38.03 7.05 -6.75
CA TYR A 98 -38.14 5.87 -5.90
C TYR A 98 -37.57 4.63 -6.62
N THR A 99 -36.24 4.59 -6.72
CA THR A 99 -35.46 3.50 -7.32
C THR A 99 -34.81 2.65 -6.23
N ASP A 100 -34.18 1.53 -6.59
CA ASP A 100 -33.47 0.64 -5.65
C ASP A 100 -32.34 1.33 -4.86
N LYS A 101 -31.92 2.54 -5.25
CA LYS A 101 -30.99 3.37 -4.49
C LYS A 101 -31.74 4.12 -3.39
N THR A 102 -31.46 3.75 -2.14
CA THR A 102 -32.13 4.31 -0.94
C THR A 102 -31.63 5.69 -0.52
N LEU A 103 -30.53 6.19 -1.08
CA LEU A 103 -29.96 7.51 -0.73
C LEU A 103 -29.61 8.32 -1.98
N PHE A 104 -30.21 9.50 -2.10
CA PHE A 104 -29.81 10.55 -3.03
C PHE A 104 -28.92 11.58 -2.30
N VAL A 105 -27.73 11.85 -2.84
CA VAL A 105 -26.75 12.77 -2.25
C VAL A 105 -26.61 13.98 -3.17
N GLY A 106 -26.86 15.17 -2.64
CA GLY A 106 -26.73 16.44 -3.33
C GLY A 106 -25.30 16.81 -3.72
N ARG A 107 -25.16 17.90 -4.48
CA ARG A 107 -23.84 18.35 -4.98
C ARG A 107 -22.98 18.90 -3.82
N GLY A 108 -23.58 19.70 -2.94
CA GLY A 108 -22.91 20.30 -1.79
C GLY A 108 -22.36 19.23 -0.84
N CYS A 109 -23.12 18.16 -0.60
CA CYS A 109 -22.65 17.00 0.16
C CYS A 109 -21.31 16.43 -0.33
N SER A 110 -21.18 16.22 -1.64
CA SER A 110 -19.97 15.59 -2.19
C SER A 110 -18.74 16.49 -1.99
N GLU A 111 -18.93 17.81 -2.10
CA GLU A 111 -17.88 18.80 -1.88
C GLU A 111 -17.50 18.95 -0.40
N VAL A 112 -18.50 18.93 0.49
CA VAL A 112 -18.30 18.95 1.95
C VAL A 112 -17.56 17.70 2.40
N MET A 113 -18.02 16.51 1.99
CA MET A 113 -17.36 15.23 2.28
C MET A 113 -15.90 15.24 1.82
N LYS A 114 -15.64 15.68 0.57
CA LYS A 114 -14.27 15.78 0.04
C LYS A 114 -13.39 16.70 0.88
N ALA A 115 -13.93 17.82 1.35
CA ALA A 115 -13.16 18.78 2.14
C ALA A 115 -12.91 18.33 3.59
N MET A 116 -13.80 17.50 4.14
CA MET A 116 -13.61 16.85 5.45
C MET A 116 -12.79 15.57 5.34
N ASP A 117 -12.22 15.28 4.16
CA ASP A 117 -11.52 14.05 3.85
C ASP A 117 -12.37 12.81 4.15
N ILE A 118 -13.61 12.77 3.66
CA ILE A 118 -14.54 11.65 3.84
C ILE A 118 -14.82 11.05 2.48
N HIS A 119 -14.47 9.79 2.33
CA HIS A 119 -14.62 9.03 1.10
C HIS A 119 -15.88 8.17 1.17
N LYS A 120 -16.76 8.32 0.17
CA LYS A 120 -17.95 7.49 0.04
C LYS A 120 -17.55 6.04 -0.24
N LEU A 121 -18.09 5.09 0.53
CA LEU A 121 -17.90 3.67 0.24
C LEU A 121 -18.75 3.26 -0.97
N PRO A 122 -18.17 2.59 -1.99
CA PRO A 122 -18.96 1.97 -3.04
C PRO A 122 -19.77 0.82 -2.42
N TYR A 123 -21.10 0.95 -2.46
CA TYR A 123 -22.05 0.08 -1.79
C TYR A 123 -21.74 -1.43 -1.91
N GLY A 124 -21.57 -2.10 -0.77
CA GLY A 124 -21.65 -3.55 -0.68
C GLY A 124 -23.12 -3.97 -0.69
N THR A 125 -23.53 -4.72 -1.72
CA THR A 125 -24.90 -5.13 -2.07
C THR A 125 -25.63 -6.03 -1.06
N LYS A 126 -25.19 -6.11 0.20
CA LYS A 126 -25.76 -7.04 1.19
C LYS A 126 -25.98 -6.49 2.60
N ASN A 127 -25.52 -5.29 2.93
CA ASN A 127 -25.79 -4.72 4.25
C ASN A 127 -26.91 -3.68 4.17
N SER A 128 -28.05 -4.02 4.77
CA SER A 128 -29.14 -3.11 5.13
C SER A 128 -28.74 -2.04 6.17
N ASN A 129 -27.52 -2.13 6.70
CA ASN A 129 -26.92 -1.20 7.66
C ASN A 129 -25.74 -0.46 7.00
N LYS A 130 -25.88 0.86 6.79
CA LYS A 130 -25.58 1.95 7.74
C LYS A 130 -24.23 2.64 7.57
N ASN A 131 -23.34 2.28 6.65
CA ASN A 131 -22.09 3.05 6.43
C ASN A 131 -22.16 3.92 5.18
N MET A 132 -22.10 5.25 5.34
CA MET A 132 -22.17 6.21 4.24
C MET A 132 -20.80 6.70 3.76
N GLY A 133 -19.75 6.61 4.59
CA GLY A 133 -18.38 6.94 4.19
C GLY A 133 -17.32 6.47 5.18
N VAL A 134 -16.05 6.68 4.82
CA VAL A 134 -14.86 6.46 5.66
C VAL A 134 -14.06 7.75 5.69
N CYS A 135 -13.63 8.18 6.88
CA CYS A 135 -12.72 9.32 7.01
C CYS A 135 -11.31 8.95 6.51
N GLY A 136 -10.75 9.62 5.52
CA GLY A 136 -9.36 9.47 5.07
C GLY A 136 -8.32 9.90 6.11
N THR A 137 -8.68 10.75 7.08
CA THR A 137 -7.77 11.19 8.15
C THR A 137 -7.50 10.06 9.17
N CYS A 138 -8.55 9.43 9.70
CA CYS A 138 -8.44 8.47 10.80
C CYS A 138 -9.08 7.10 10.49
N PHE A 139 -9.62 6.93 9.28
CA PHE A 139 -10.16 5.68 8.73
C PHE A 139 -11.30 5.07 9.54
N GLU A 140 -12.01 5.89 10.32
CA GLU A 140 -13.26 5.47 10.96
C GLU A 140 -14.42 5.43 9.96
N ASN A 141 -15.27 4.41 10.13
CA ASN A 141 -16.52 4.34 9.42
C ASN A 141 -17.45 5.43 9.93
N ILE A 142 -17.98 6.21 9.00
CA ILE A 142 -19.00 7.21 9.29
C ILE A 142 -20.33 6.60 8.88
N GLU A 143 -21.08 6.20 9.89
CA GLU A 143 -22.38 5.57 9.69
C GLU A 143 -23.37 6.56 9.05
N LEU A 144 -23.44 7.77 9.61
CA LEU A 144 -24.38 8.82 9.20
C LEU A 144 -23.63 10.11 8.84
N LEU A 145 -24.00 10.75 7.73
CA LEU A 145 -23.37 11.97 7.22
C LEU A 145 -23.59 13.14 8.20
N GLU A 146 -24.68 13.10 8.97
CA GLU A 146 -24.96 14.06 10.04
C GLU A 146 -23.95 13.99 11.20
N ASN A 147 -23.23 12.87 11.35
CA ASN A 147 -22.20 12.70 12.38
C ASN A 147 -20.81 13.14 11.91
N MET A 148 -20.66 13.61 10.66
CA MET A 148 -19.34 13.99 10.13
C MET A 148 -18.74 15.18 10.87
N ALA A 149 -19.57 16.16 11.23
CA ALA A 149 -19.15 17.32 12.01
C ALA A 149 -18.64 16.88 13.38
N ASP A 150 -19.42 16.06 14.09
CA ASP A 150 -19.07 15.52 15.40
C ASP A 150 -17.80 14.64 15.31
N HIS A 151 -17.68 13.86 14.24
CA HIS A 151 -16.50 13.05 13.96
C HIS A 151 -15.23 13.89 13.81
N ALA A 152 -15.28 15.01 13.09
CA ALA A 152 -14.15 15.92 12.94
C ALA A 152 -13.69 16.52 14.28
N GLU A 153 -14.61 16.62 15.25
CA GLU A 153 -14.30 17.12 16.59
C GLU A 153 -13.72 16.06 17.54
N THR A 154 -13.76 14.78 17.17
CA THR A 154 -13.22 13.69 18.00
C THR A 154 -11.71 13.85 18.22
N ILE A 155 -11.27 13.42 19.41
CA ILE A 155 -9.85 13.45 19.80
C ILE A 155 -8.99 12.69 18.78
N LYS A 156 -9.49 11.53 18.33
CA LYS A 156 -8.79 10.70 17.35
C LYS A 156 -8.65 11.39 16.01
N HIS A 157 -9.72 11.98 15.47
CA HIS A 157 -9.65 12.73 14.22
C HIS A 157 -8.65 13.89 14.32
N LYS A 158 -8.75 14.72 15.37
CA LYS A 158 -7.85 15.86 15.60
C LYS A 158 -6.38 15.42 15.72
N THR A 159 -6.13 14.35 16.46
CA THR A 159 -4.79 13.78 16.65
C THR A 159 -4.23 13.31 15.32
N MET A 160 -5.01 12.54 14.55
CA MET A 160 -4.55 12.04 13.26
C MET A 160 -4.37 13.14 12.22
N LYS A 161 -5.24 14.16 12.24
CA LYS A 161 -5.11 15.34 11.40
C LYS A 161 -3.79 16.05 11.68
N LYS A 162 -3.44 16.27 12.95
CA LYS A 162 -2.16 16.85 13.36
C LYS A 162 -0.97 16.01 12.87
N VAL A 163 -1.04 14.69 13.03
CA VAL A 163 0.01 13.78 12.54
C VAL A 163 0.19 13.91 11.02
N LEU A 164 -0.89 13.87 10.24
CA LEU A 164 -0.84 13.99 8.78
C LEU A 164 -0.35 15.37 8.33
N ASP A 165 -0.81 16.45 8.97
CA ASP A 165 -0.38 17.80 8.64
C ASP A 165 1.10 18.03 8.92
N SER A 166 1.61 17.56 10.06
CA SER A 166 3.04 17.63 10.40
C SER A 166 3.92 16.92 9.36
N ARG A 167 3.44 15.81 8.80
CA ARG A 167 4.15 15.08 7.75
C ARG A 167 4.05 15.76 6.41
N LYS A 168 2.90 16.35 6.09
CA LYS A 168 2.75 17.15 4.87
C LYS A 168 3.67 18.36 4.90
N GLU A 169 3.76 19.05 6.04
CA GLU A 169 4.71 20.14 6.24
C GLU A 169 6.15 19.66 6.09
N PHE A 170 6.50 18.54 6.73
CA PHE A 170 7.79 17.89 6.52
C PHE A 170 8.02 17.58 5.03
N LYS A 171 7.03 17.07 4.29
CA LYS A 171 7.15 16.80 2.85
C LYS A 171 7.40 18.05 2.04
N ASP A 172 6.57 19.07 2.23
CA ASP A 172 6.62 20.28 1.42
C ASP A 172 7.98 20.93 1.64
N PHE A 173 8.45 20.95 2.90
CA PHE A 173 9.82 21.28 3.25
C PHE A 173 10.87 20.40 2.54
N MET A 174 10.74 19.07 2.64
CA MET A 174 11.63 18.11 1.96
C MET A 174 11.67 18.27 0.44
N GLY A 175 10.56 18.68 -0.17
CA GLY A 175 10.47 18.97 -1.59
C GLY A 175 11.24 20.24 -1.99
N THR A 176 11.42 21.18 -1.06
CA THR A 176 12.28 22.36 -1.28
C THR A 176 13.76 22.02 -1.24
N LEU A 177 14.14 20.96 -0.50
CA LEU A 177 15.51 20.46 -0.49
C LEU A 177 15.80 19.81 -1.84
N VAL A 178 16.44 20.56 -2.71
CA VAL A 178 16.79 20.06 -4.04
C VAL A 178 17.84 18.97 -3.88
N PHE A 179 17.44 17.70 -4.06
CA PHE A 179 18.35 16.55 -4.17
C PHE A 179 19.14 16.61 -5.51
N LYS A 180 19.86 17.71 -5.75
CA LYS A 180 20.78 17.86 -6.87
C LYS A 180 21.98 16.97 -6.60
N ASN A 181 22.18 15.98 -7.47
CA ASN A 181 23.30 15.04 -7.56
C ASN A 181 24.23 15.04 -6.33
N ASN A 182 23.86 14.31 -5.27
CA ASN A 182 24.69 14.22 -4.08
C ASN A 182 25.73 13.13 -4.29
N THR A 183 26.84 13.51 -4.92
CA THR A 183 27.93 12.60 -5.28
C THR A 183 28.40 11.76 -4.10
N ALA A 184 28.53 12.35 -2.93
CA ALA A 184 28.95 11.64 -1.72
C ALA A 184 27.93 10.56 -1.31
N THR A 185 26.63 10.88 -1.30
CA THR A 185 25.57 9.90 -1.01
C THR A 185 25.50 8.80 -2.07
N ASN A 186 25.67 9.13 -3.34
CA ASN A 186 25.66 8.15 -4.44
C ASN A 186 26.84 7.18 -4.35
N ILE A 187 28.06 7.68 -4.12
CA ILE A 187 29.26 6.86 -3.94
C ILE A 187 29.11 5.96 -2.71
N ALA A 188 28.62 6.51 -1.60
CA ALA A 188 28.43 5.73 -0.38
C ALA A 188 27.40 4.60 -0.58
N ALA A 189 26.29 4.89 -1.25
CA ALA A 189 25.28 3.90 -1.61
C ALA A 189 25.86 2.80 -2.51
N MET A 190 26.64 3.14 -3.53
CA MET A 190 27.32 2.16 -4.40
C MET A 190 28.28 1.26 -3.63
N LYS A 191 29.14 1.86 -2.80
CA LYS A 191 30.10 1.11 -1.98
C LYS A 191 29.38 0.15 -1.03
N LEU A 192 28.30 0.60 -0.40
CA LEU A 192 27.49 -0.23 0.49
C LEU A 192 26.83 -1.40 -0.26
N VAL A 193 26.26 -1.15 -1.45
CA VAL A 193 25.71 -2.20 -2.31
C VAL A 193 26.80 -3.20 -2.68
N LYS A 194 27.99 -2.74 -3.08
CA LYS A 194 29.13 -3.60 -3.43
C LYS A 194 29.56 -4.50 -2.28
N GLU A 195 29.76 -3.94 -1.07
CA GLU A 195 30.18 -4.68 0.13
C GLU A 195 29.23 -5.85 0.46
N ASN A 196 27.93 -5.66 0.23
CA ASN A 196 26.87 -6.60 0.58
C ASN A 196 26.38 -7.47 -0.60
N SER A 197 26.87 -7.22 -1.82
CA SER A 197 26.46 -7.94 -3.01
C SER A 197 26.99 -9.37 -3.03
N LEU A 198 26.19 -10.28 -3.61
CA LEU A 198 26.65 -11.60 -4.02
C LEU A 198 27.65 -11.48 -5.18
N THR A 199 28.63 -12.38 -5.19
CA THR A 199 29.73 -12.47 -6.13
C THR A 199 29.52 -13.59 -7.15
N VAL A 200 30.32 -13.63 -8.21
CA VAL A 200 30.31 -14.74 -9.18
C VAL A 200 30.54 -16.09 -8.49
N LYS A 201 31.41 -16.13 -7.47
CA LYS A 201 31.69 -17.34 -6.68
C LYS A 201 30.45 -17.86 -5.96
N ASP A 202 29.60 -16.96 -5.45
CA ASP A 202 28.35 -17.33 -4.78
C ASP A 202 27.38 -17.97 -5.78
N TYR A 203 27.21 -17.37 -6.97
CA TYR A 203 26.37 -17.96 -8.03
C TYR A 203 26.90 -19.30 -8.55
N GLN A 204 28.22 -19.50 -8.55
CA GLN A 204 28.82 -20.81 -8.84
C GLN A 204 28.52 -21.84 -7.76
N ALA A 205 28.55 -21.44 -6.48
CA ALA A 205 28.16 -22.31 -5.37
C ALA A 205 26.69 -22.72 -5.47
N PHE A 206 25.78 -21.78 -5.82
CA PHE A 206 24.37 -22.09 -6.04
C PHE A 206 24.16 -23.07 -7.19
N ALA A 207 24.86 -22.87 -8.32
CA ALA A 207 24.80 -23.78 -9.46
C ALA A 207 25.30 -25.19 -9.09
N ASN A 208 26.38 -25.28 -8.31
CA ASN A 208 26.91 -26.55 -7.83
C ASN A 208 25.95 -27.25 -6.88
N PHE A 209 25.32 -26.52 -5.95
CA PHE A 209 24.31 -27.03 -5.04
C PHE A 209 23.11 -27.60 -5.80
N GLU A 210 22.58 -26.81 -6.75
CA GLU A 210 21.45 -27.23 -7.60
C GLU A 210 21.75 -28.54 -8.33
N GLN A 211 22.93 -28.65 -8.98
CA GLN A 211 23.28 -29.84 -9.75
C GLN A 211 23.60 -31.06 -8.90
N LYS A 212 24.26 -30.89 -7.74
CA LYS A 212 24.71 -32.01 -6.89
C LYS A 212 23.63 -32.52 -5.96
N VAL A 213 22.77 -31.64 -5.47
CA VAL A 213 21.79 -31.95 -4.41
C VAL A 213 20.38 -31.99 -4.98
N LEU A 214 19.90 -30.86 -5.52
CA LEU A 214 18.48 -30.72 -5.85
C LEU A 214 18.06 -31.50 -7.10
N LYS A 215 18.90 -31.50 -8.14
CA LYS A 215 18.52 -32.08 -9.44
C LYS A 215 18.17 -33.56 -9.36
N ASN A 216 18.98 -34.36 -8.65
CA ASN A 216 18.73 -35.78 -8.47
C ASN A 216 17.42 -36.01 -7.69
N VAL A 217 17.19 -35.26 -6.61
CA VAL A 217 15.94 -35.35 -5.83
C VAL A 217 14.71 -35.02 -6.70
N VAL A 218 14.82 -34.00 -7.55
CA VAL A 218 13.72 -33.62 -8.46
C VAL A 218 13.50 -34.69 -9.53
N GLU A 219 14.56 -35.24 -10.12
CA GLU A 219 14.45 -36.30 -11.13
C GLU A 219 13.86 -37.58 -10.53
N ASP A 220 14.24 -37.95 -9.31
CA ASP A 220 13.72 -39.16 -8.62
C ASP A 220 12.24 -39.04 -8.28
N ILE A 221 11.79 -37.87 -7.81
CA ILE A 221 10.41 -37.67 -7.35
C ILE A 221 9.47 -37.31 -8.50
N PHE A 222 9.93 -36.47 -9.43
CA PHE A 222 9.07 -35.88 -10.46
C PHE A 222 9.38 -36.44 -11.86
N GLY A 223 10.53 -37.05 -12.09
CA GLY A 223 10.98 -37.49 -13.42
C GLY A 223 10.88 -36.37 -14.45
N LYS A 224 10.36 -36.70 -15.64
CA LYS A 224 10.12 -35.72 -16.72
C LYS A 224 9.04 -34.66 -16.40
N ASN A 225 8.29 -34.83 -15.31
CA ASN A 225 7.15 -33.97 -14.97
C ASN A 225 7.52 -32.81 -14.04
N GLY A 226 8.76 -32.72 -13.56
CA GLY A 226 9.23 -31.63 -12.72
C GLY A 226 10.35 -30.85 -13.39
N LYS A 227 10.30 -29.52 -13.27
CA LYS A 227 11.40 -28.64 -13.68
C LYS A 227 11.82 -27.76 -12.53
N LEU A 228 13.06 -27.94 -12.06
CA LEU A 228 13.67 -27.09 -11.06
C LEU A 228 14.06 -25.73 -11.65
N ILE A 229 13.72 -24.66 -10.94
CA ILE A 229 13.95 -23.28 -11.36
C ILE A 229 14.33 -22.45 -10.13
N MET A 230 15.34 -21.59 -10.25
CA MET A 230 15.64 -20.58 -9.23
C MET A 230 14.67 -19.39 -9.37
N VAL A 231 14.13 -18.95 -8.25
CA VAL A 231 13.21 -17.82 -8.14
C VAL A 231 13.69 -16.84 -7.07
N GLY A 232 12.90 -15.81 -6.77
CA GLY A 232 13.21 -14.89 -5.70
C GLY A 232 14.40 -13.99 -6.00
N SER A 233 15.01 -13.45 -4.93
CA SER A 233 15.97 -12.34 -5.04
C SER A 233 17.26 -12.71 -5.77
N VAL A 234 17.69 -13.98 -5.71
CA VAL A 234 18.89 -14.44 -6.43
C VAL A 234 18.64 -14.48 -7.94
N ALA A 235 17.52 -15.04 -8.38
CA ALA A 235 17.15 -15.04 -9.81
C ALA A 235 16.93 -13.62 -10.35
N MET A 236 16.40 -12.71 -9.51
CA MET A 236 16.23 -11.30 -9.87
C MET A 236 17.55 -10.51 -9.86
N LEU A 237 18.64 -11.08 -9.35
CA LEU A 237 19.95 -10.44 -9.08
C LEU A 237 19.92 -9.38 -7.97
N THR A 238 18.80 -9.25 -7.26
CA THR A 238 18.59 -8.23 -6.25
C THR A 238 19.01 -8.70 -4.85
N ALA A 239 19.40 -9.97 -4.69
CA ALA A 239 19.88 -10.55 -3.45
C ALA A 239 21.16 -9.91 -2.90
N ILE A 240 21.27 -9.91 -1.57
CA ILE A 240 22.47 -9.59 -0.79
C ILE A 240 22.95 -10.84 -0.05
N LYS A 241 24.15 -10.80 0.55
CA LYS A 241 24.78 -11.96 1.23
C LYS A 241 23.92 -12.62 2.31
N THR A 242 22.98 -11.91 2.92
CA THR A 242 22.05 -12.41 3.94
C THR A 242 20.70 -12.88 3.38
N SER A 243 20.50 -12.82 2.06
CA SER A 243 19.24 -13.23 1.43
C SER A 243 19.08 -14.75 1.36
N THR A 244 17.84 -15.21 1.29
CA THR A 244 17.50 -16.61 1.02
C THR A 244 17.71 -16.95 -0.47
N VAL A 245 18.15 -18.18 -0.75
CA VAL A 245 18.22 -18.75 -2.10
C VAL A 245 16.96 -19.57 -2.36
N ASP A 246 16.07 -19.08 -3.22
CA ASP A 246 14.78 -19.71 -3.44
C ASP A 246 14.77 -20.56 -4.72
N PHE A 247 14.32 -21.80 -4.61
CA PHE A 247 14.03 -22.69 -5.73
C PHE A 247 12.54 -23.06 -5.77
N THR A 248 12.04 -23.31 -6.97
CA THR A 248 10.72 -23.88 -7.17
C THR A 248 10.75 -24.98 -8.21
N ILE A 249 9.92 -26.00 -8.00
CA ILE A 249 9.72 -27.11 -8.94
C ILE A 249 8.40 -26.86 -9.65
N ILE A 250 8.48 -26.61 -10.96
CA ILE A 250 7.29 -26.44 -11.81
C ILE A 250 6.84 -27.81 -12.28
N THR A 251 5.60 -28.17 -11.96
CA THR A 251 5.04 -29.47 -12.35
C THR A 251 4.30 -29.36 -13.69
N SER A 252 4.35 -30.44 -14.47
CA SER A 252 3.73 -30.53 -15.79
C SER A 252 2.20 -30.49 -15.71
N MET A 253 1.55 -30.12 -16.82
CA MET A 253 0.09 -30.18 -16.90
C MET A 253 -0.46 -31.60 -16.77
N GLU A 254 0.31 -32.62 -17.16
CA GLU A 254 -0.06 -34.03 -16.98
C GLU A 254 -0.18 -34.36 -15.49
N MET A 255 0.82 -33.97 -14.71
CA MET A 255 0.86 -34.18 -13.27
C MET A 255 -0.24 -33.37 -12.54
N LYS A 256 -0.54 -32.16 -12.99
CA LYS A 256 -1.64 -31.33 -12.42
C LYS A 256 -3.04 -31.87 -12.73
N LYS A 257 -3.19 -32.67 -13.79
CA LYS A 257 -4.48 -33.31 -14.15
C LYS A 257 -4.71 -34.60 -13.38
N ASP A 258 -3.69 -35.14 -12.75
CA ASP A 258 -3.81 -36.32 -11.91
C ASP A 258 -4.60 -35.98 -10.63
N LYS A 259 -5.63 -36.77 -10.34
CA LYS A 259 -6.48 -36.57 -9.15
C LYS A 259 -5.75 -36.92 -7.85
N THR A 260 -4.65 -37.67 -7.92
CA THR A 260 -3.82 -37.97 -6.74
C THR A 260 -2.71 -36.94 -6.52
N PHE A 261 -2.65 -35.88 -7.33
CA PHE A 261 -1.67 -34.81 -7.15
C PHE A 261 -1.89 -34.05 -5.85
N ASN A 262 -0.94 -34.16 -4.93
CA ASN A 262 -0.93 -33.40 -3.67
C ASN A 262 0.42 -32.69 -3.50
N LYS A 263 0.38 -31.35 -3.46
CA LYS A 263 1.58 -30.52 -3.28
C LYS A 263 2.25 -30.73 -1.92
N ASP A 264 1.48 -30.94 -0.88
CA ASP A 264 2.01 -31.07 0.48
C ASP A 264 2.75 -32.41 0.63
N GLU A 265 2.20 -33.48 0.07
CA GLU A 265 2.87 -34.79 0.02
C GLU A 265 4.18 -34.73 -0.79
N LEU A 266 4.20 -33.97 -1.88
CA LEU A 266 5.43 -33.78 -2.67
C LEU A 266 6.50 -33.01 -1.90
N VAL A 267 6.11 -31.99 -1.14
CA VAL A 267 7.02 -31.24 -0.25
C VAL A 267 7.58 -32.15 0.83
N GLU A 268 6.77 -33.02 1.42
CA GLU A 268 7.22 -34.04 2.39
C GLU A 268 8.24 -35.00 1.77
N LYS A 269 7.97 -35.54 0.58
CA LYS A 269 8.90 -36.42 -0.15
C LYS A 269 10.22 -35.73 -0.47
N ILE A 270 10.19 -34.46 -0.88
CA ILE A 270 11.42 -33.67 -1.11
C ILE A 270 12.23 -33.57 0.19
N ALA A 271 11.59 -33.21 1.30
CA ALA A 271 12.27 -33.07 2.59
C ALA A 271 12.87 -34.41 3.06
N GLU A 272 12.15 -35.52 2.93
CA GLU A 272 12.64 -36.86 3.27
C GLU A 272 13.84 -37.30 2.42
N ALA A 273 13.81 -37.00 1.12
CA ALA A 273 14.94 -37.28 0.23
C ALA A 273 16.17 -36.46 0.61
N LEU A 274 15.99 -35.16 0.88
CA LEU A 274 17.08 -34.26 1.25
C LEU A 274 17.69 -34.58 2.62
N LYS A 275 16.90 -35.06 3.59
CA LYS A 275 17.42 -35.49 4.91
C LYS A 275 18.49 -36.59 4.84
N LYS A 276 18.59 -37.30 3.72
CA LYS A 276 19.61 -38.34 3.49
C LYS A 276 20.97 -37.77 3.06
N ASP A 277 21.03 -36.50 2.67
CA ASP A 277 22.25 -35.86 2.18
C ASP A 277 23.10 -35.28 3.34
N THR A 278 24.26 -35.88 3.58
CA THR A 278 25.20 -35.49 4.66
C THR A 278 25.87 -34.12 4.48
N SER A 279 25.75 -33.50 3.29
CA SER A 279 26.22 -32.14 3.02
C SER A 279 25.27 -31.06 3.55
N LEU A 280 24.05 -31.45 3.95
CA LEU A 280 23.06 -30.56 4.56
C LEU A 280 23.20 -30.57 6.08
N GLU A 281 23.04 -29.39 6.69
CA GLU A 281 23.09 -29.19 8.13
C GLU A 281 21.72 -29.33 8.76
N SER A 282 20.68 -28.81 8.10
CA SER A 282 19.29 -28.95 8.50
C SER A 282 18.37 -28.98 7.28
N VAL A 283 17.27 -29.72 7.42
CA VAL A 283 16.19 -29.80 6.43
C VAL A 283 14.86 -29.83 7.20
N GLU A 284 14.07 -28.80 7.04
CA GLU A 284 12.83 -28.58 7.79
C GLU A 284 11.69 -28.21 6.84
N ILE A 285 10.47 -28.63 7.16
CA ILE A 285 9.28 -28.20 6.43
C ILE A 285 8.68 -27.01 7.18
N GLU A 286 8.66 -25.85 6.52
CA GLU A 286 7.98 -24.68 7.04
C GLU A 286 6.58 -24.59 6.46
N LYS A 287 5.60 -24.59 7.37
CA LYS A 287 4.20 -24.36 6.99
C LYS A 287 3.95 -22.86 6.85
N GLN A 288 3.80 -22.38 5.62
CA GLN A 288 3.40 -20.99 5.37
C GLN A 288 1.91 -20.89 5.01
N THR A 289 1.36 -19.68 5.13
CA THR A 289 -0.06 -19.41 4.89
C THR A 289 -0.53 -19.62 3.45
N LYS A 290 0.39 -19.72 2.48
CA LYS A 290 0.07 -19.88 1.04
C LYS A 290 0.52 -21.22 0.44
N PHE A 291 1.65 -21.76 0.88
CA PHE A 291 2.19 -23.05 0.45
C PHE A 291 3.29 -23.49 1.43
N ASN A 292 3.47 -24.80 1.58
CA ASN A 292 4.57 -25.36 2.36
C ASN A 292 5.89 -25.24 1.59
N ILE A 293 6.99 -25.00 2.31
CA ILE A 293 8.34 -24.95 1.74
C ILE A 293 9.27 -25.88 2.53
N VAL A 294 10.32 -26.35 1.87
CA VAL A 294 11.44 -27.02 2.53
C VAL A 294 12.53 -25.97 2.77
N SER A 295 12.83 -25.66 4.02
CA SER A 295 13.99 -24.85 4.43
C SER A 295 15.21 -25.75 4.62
N ILE A 296 16.35 -25.32 4.08
CA ILE A 296 17.59 -26.08 4.03
C ILE A 296 18.74 -25.18 4.47
N ARG A 297 19.59 -25.69 5.37
CA ARG A 297 20.94 -25.15 5.61
C ARG A 297 21.96 -26.12 5.05
N SER A 298 22.97 -25.62 4.35
CA SER A 298 23.96 -26.45 3.66
C SER A 298 25.39 -25.99 3.96
N LYS A 299 26.28 -26.96 4.17
CA LYS A 299 27.73 -26.73 4.28
C LYS A 299 28.31 -26.19 2.97
N LEU A 300 27.63 -26.41 1.83
CA LEU A 300 28.07 -25.99 0.50
C LEU A 300 27.83 -24.49 0.25
N ILE A 301 26.86 -23.90 0.96
CA ILE A 301 26.50 -22.48 0.87
C ILE A 301 26.37 -21.95 2.31
N PRO A 302 27.49 -21.78 3.02
CA PRO A 302 27.46 -21.43 4.43
C PRO A 302 26.87 -20.02 4.63
N GLY A 303 26.06 -19.87 5.69
CA GLY A 303 25.50 -18.58 6.09
C GLY A 303 24.29 -18.10 5.29
N MET A 304 23.78 -18.89 4.34
CA MET A 304 22.53 -18.61 3.63
C MET A 304 21.52 -19.73 3.83
N GLU A 305 20.25 -19.35 3.96
CA GLU A 305 19.13 -20.27 3.94
C GLU A 305 18.72 -20.55 2.49
N ILE A 306 18.36 -21.79 2.20
CA ILE A 306 17.89 -22.23 0.89
C ILE A 306 16.47 -22.73 1.06
N THR A 307 15.54 -22.32 0.18
CA THR A 307 14.17 -22.81 0.21
C THR A 307 13.82 -23.54 -1.07
N VAL A 308 13.01 -24.59 -0.96
CA VAL A 308 12.45 -25.33 -2.10
C VAL A 308 10.93 -25.37 -1.96
N SER A 309 10.24 -24.98 -3.03
CA SER A 309 8.78 -24.94 -3.12
C SER A 309 8.28 -25.70 -4.36
N VAL A 310 6.99 -26.04 -4.42
CA VAL A 310 6.37 -26.66 -5.59
C VAL A 310 5.33 -25.71 -6.20
N ASP A 311 5.47 -25.43 -7.50
CA ASP A 311 4.61 -24.54 -8.28
C ASP A 311 4.44 -23.13 -7.67
N ASN A 312 5.53 -22.49 -7.26
CA ASN A 312 5.54 -21.07 -6.92
C ASN A 312 5.51 -20.21 -8.20
N LEU A 313 4.37 -20.25 -8.90
CA LEU A 313 4.17 -19.52 -10.15
C LEU A 313 4.29 -18.01 -9.97
N LEU A 314 3.88 -17.51 -8.80
CA LEU A 314 4.04 -16.11 -8.41
C LEU A 314 5.50 -15.66 -8.42
N GLY A 315 6.39 -16.48 -7.84
CA GLY A 315 7.82 -16.22 -7.86
C GLY A 315 8.38 -16.17 -9.28
N VAL A 316 7.92 -17.07 -10.16
CA VAL A 316 8.33 -17.10 -11.57
C VAL A 316 7.88 -15.85 -12.33
N GLU A 317 6.60 -15.49 -12.21
CA GLU A 317 6.04 -14.28 -12.85
C GLU A 317 6.77 -13.02 -12.40
N PHE A 318 7.09 -12.94 -11.10
CA PHE A 318 7.78 -11.77 -10.58
C PHE A 318 9.24 -11.66 -11.06
N VAL A 319 9.94 -12.79 -11.20
CA VAL A 319 11.28 -12.79 -11.80
C VAL A 319 11.22 -12.29 -13.24
N GLN A 320 10.23 -12.69 -14.03
CA GLN A 320 10.04 -12.20 -15.39
C GLN A 320 9.78 -10.69 -15.46
N LEU A 321 8.95 -10.18 -14.55
CA LEU A 321 8.70 -8.74 -14.43
C LEU A 321 10.01 -7.99 -14.16
N CYS A 322 10.79 -8.45 -13.18
CA CYS A 322 12.08 -7.86 -12.83
C CYS A 322 13.08 -7.97 -13.99
N ASP A 323 13.10 -9.07 -14.74
CA ASP A 323 13.91 -9.22 -15.95
C ASP A 323 13.56 -8.20 -17.04
N ALA A 324 12.28 -7.89 -17.22
CA ALA A 324 11.87 -6.85 -18.15
C ALA A 324 12.26 -5.46 -17.65
N VAL A 325 12.09 -5.19 -16.36
CA VAL A 325 12.47 -3.91 -15.72
C VAL A 325 13.98 -3.66 -15.85
N LYS A 326 14.82 -4.66 -15.62
CA LYS A 326 16.28 -4.57 -15.75
C LYS A 326 16.73 -4.11 -17.14
N LYS A 327 15.97 -4.47 -18.18
CA LYS A 327 16.26 -4.05 -19.56
C LYS A 327 15.87 -2.60 -19.84
N GLN A 328 14.89 -2.07 -19.12
CA GLN A 328 14.49 -0.67 -19.25
C GLN A 328 15.38 0.26 -18.43
N HIS A 329 15.84 -0.19 -17.24
CA HIS A 329 16.58 0.68 -16.34
C HIS A 329 17.64 -0.05 -15.51
N SER A 330 18.91 0.36 -15.67
CA SER A 330 20.08 -0.26 -15.01
C SER A 330 20.11 -0.09 -13.49
N ASN A 331 19.40 0.91 -12.93
CA ASN A 331 19.49 1.21 -11.50
C ASN A 331 18.61 0.29 -10.66
N PHE A 332 17.72 -0.51 -11.26
CA PHE A 332 16.78 -1.32 -10.50
C PHE A 332 17.49 -2.31 -9.57
N VAL A 333 18.43 -3.10 -10.10
CA VAL A 333 19.19 -4.10 -9.31
C VAL A 333 19.94 -3.46 -8.13
N PRO A 334 20.79 -2.45 -8.33
CA PRO A 334 21.51 -1.85 -7.21
C PRO A 334 20.59 -1.11 -6.22
N LEU A 335 19.50 -0.49 -6.66
CA LEU A 335 18.51 0.10 -5.75
C LEU A 335 17.78 -0.96 -4.91
N ALA A 336 17.40 -2.09 -5.52
CA ALA A 336 16.74 -3.19 -4.84
C ALA A 336 17.66 -3.87 -3.83
N ARG A 337 18.97 -3.94 -4.11
CA ARG A 337 19.99 -4.36 -3.13
C ARG A 337 20.10 -3.36 -1.99
N LEU A 338 20.21 -2.07 -2.27
CA LEU A 338 20.28 -1.02 -1.24
C LEU A 338 19.05 -1.07 -0.31
N LEU A 339 17.86 -1.24 -0.89
CA LEU A 339 16.62 -1.42 -0.15
C LEU A 339 16.67 -2.63 0.78
N ARG A 340 17.19 -3.78 0.33
CA ARG A 340 17.33 -4.97 1.19
C ARG A 340 18.32 -4.77 2.33
N ILE A 341 19.41 -4.06 2.10
CA ILE A 341 20.37 -3.74 3.15
C ILE A 341 19.67 -2.89 4.20
N TRP A 342 18.99 -1.81 3.79
CA TRP A 342 18.22 -0.97 4.71
C TRP A 342 17.14 -1.75 5.45
N LEU A 343 16.37 -2.60 4.78
CA LEU A 343 15.34 -3.44 5.41
C LEU A 343 15.92 -4.38 6.47
N THR A 344 17.09 -4.94 6.20
CA THR A 344 17.80 -5.84 7.13
C THR A 344 18.25 -5.06 8.36
N GLU A 345 18.89 -3.91 8.16
CA GLU A 345 19.42 -3.06 9.23
C GLU A 345 18.31 -2.42 10.07
N ALA A 346 17.19 -2.07 9.44
CA ALA A 346 15.98 -1.60 10.09
C ALA A 346 15.15 -2.72 10.72
N GLN A 347 15.58 -3.98 10.60
CA GLN A 347 14.88 -5.17 11.12
C GLN A 347 13.43 -5.31 10.62
N LEU A 348 13.11 -4.76 9.44
CA LEU A 348 11.75 -4.75 8.88
C LEU A 348 11.33 -6.10 8.27
N THR A 349 12.25 -7.07 8.21
CA THR A 349 12.05 -8.38 7.58
C THR A 349 12.18 -9.57 8.54
N VAL A 350 12.43 -9.33 9.83
CA VAL A 350 12.71 -10.38 10.84
C VAL A 350 11.82 -10.23 12.08
N GLY A 351 11.59 -11.34 12.80
CA GLY A 351 10.91 -11.35 14.10
C GLY A 351 9.52 -10.71 14.11
N ASP A 352 9.15 -10.13 15.25
CA ASP A 352 7.88 -9.43 15.46
C ASP A 352 7.78 -8.12 14.65
N SER A 353 8.92 -7.54 14.28
CA SER A 353 9.05 -6.37 13.41
C SER A 353 8.93 -6.67 11.92
N ARG A 354 8.79 -7.95 11.53
CA ARG A 354 8.58 -8.34 10.12
C ARG A 354 7.26 -7.76 9.64
N VAL A 355 7.36 -6.63 8.93
CA VAL A 355 6.22 -5.88 8.40
C VAL A 355 5.72 -6.56 7.14
N TYR A 356 6.62 -6.85 6.19
CA TYR A 356 6.28 -7.51 4.93
C TYR A 356 7.41 -8.44 4.46
N GLY A 357 7.08 -9.33 3.50
CA GLY A 357 8.10 -9.99 2.69
C GLY A 357 8.85 -8.98 1.81
N THR A 358 10.12 -9.24 1.51
CA THR A 358 10.97 -8.40 0.64
C THR A 358 10.34 -8.09 -0.72
N TYR A 359 9.56 -9.02 -1.25
CA TYR A 359 8.72 -8.85 -2.44
C TYR A 359 7.86 -7.58 -2.43
N PHE A 360 7.22 -7.26 -1.30
CA PHE A 360 6.38 -6.06 -1.19
C PHE A 360 7.19 -4.79 -1.42
N PHE A 361 8.39 -4.73 -0.84
CA PHE A 361 9.28 -3.59 -0.97
C PHE A 361 9.83 -3.45 -2.40
N ASP A 362 10.03 -4.56 -3.12
CA ASP A 362 10.35 -4.50 -4.55
C ASP A 362 9.22 -3.85 -5.37
N LEU A 363 7.95 -4.16 -5.07
CA LEU A 363 6.82 -3.50 -5.73
C LEU A 363 6.80 -1.98 -5.45
N LEU A 364 7.15 -1.58 -4.22
CA LEU A 364 7.28 -0.17 -3.85
C LEU A 364 8.36 0.52 -4.68
N LEU A 365 9.50 -0.14 -4.86
CA LEU A 365 10.58 0.38 -5.68
C LEU A 365 10.15 0.51 -7.15
N LEU A 366 9.52 -0.53 -7.72
CA LEU A 366 9.01 -0.51 -9.10
C LEU A 366 8.03 0.64 -9.32
N ARG A 367 7.13 0.91 -8.37
CA ARG A 367 6.20 2.04 -8.45
C ARG A 367 6.89 3.40 -8.47
N ILE A 368 7.96 3.59 -7.71
CA ILE A 368 8.73 4.85 -7.78
C ILE A 368 9.38 5.00 -9.15
N LEU A 369 10.01 3.93 -9.65
CA LEU A 369 10.63 3.96 -10.97
C LEU A 369 9.61 4.32 -12.06
N GLU A 370 8.40 3.77 -11.98
CA GLU A 370 7.30 4.10 -12.89
C GLU A 370 6.82 5.55 -12.71
N LYS A 371 6.56 6.02 -11.48
CA LYS A 371 6.15 7.40 -11.20
C LYS A 371 7.16 8.43 -11.70
N ARG A 372 8.45 8.07 -11.68
CA ARG A 372 9.55 8.88 -12.20
C ARG A 372 9.80 8.68 -13.70
N ARG A 373 8.97 7.90 -14.39
CA ARG A 373 9.06 7.59 -15.83
C ARG A 373 10.39 6.94 -16.22
N LEU A 374 11.02 6.23 -15.29
CA LEU A 374 12.24 5.47 -15.51
C LEU A 374 11.95 4.08 -16.08
N ILE A 375 10.73 3.60 -15.88
CA ILE A 375 10.19 2.39 -16.49
C ILE A 375 8.75 2.64 -16.97
N ALA A 376 8.30 1.86 -17.94
CA ALA A 376 6.94 1.87 -18.44
C ALA A 376 6.37 0.45 -18.45
N TYR A 377 5.34 0.19 -17.63
CA TYR A 377 4.70 -1.13 -17.58
C TYR A 377 4.06 -1.53 -18.92
N GLY A 378 3.55 -0.56 -19.70
CA GLY A 378 2.98 -0.82 -21.02
C GLY A 378 3.97 -1.37 -22.05
N GLU A 379 5.28 -1.26 -21.77
CA GLU A 379 6.36 -1.77 -22.64
C GLU A 379 6.91 -3.12 -22.16
N ILE A 380 6.43 -3.62 -21.01
CA ILE A 380 6.86 -4.91 -20.45
C ILE A 380 6.13 -6.04 -21.16
N LYS A 381 6.89 -6.89 -21.84
CA LYS A 381 6.39 -8.15 -22.42
C LYS A 381 6.90 -9.32 -21.59
N LEU A 382 6.00 -9.97 -20.85
CA LEU A 382 6.31 -11.23 -20.18
C LEU A 382 6.29 -12.35 -21.22
N THR A 383 7.30 -13.21 -21.21
CA THR A 383 7.33 -14.38 -22.08
C THR A 383 6.61 -15.53 -21.38
N ALA A 384 5.59 -16.12 -22.02
CA ALA A 384 4.88 -17.33 -21.51
C ALA A 384 5.84 -18.49 -21.17
N ASP A 385 7.01 -18.44 -21.80
CA ASP A 385 8.13 -19.32 -21.61
C ASP A 385 9.14 -18.70 -20.64
N TYR A 386 9.06 -18.96 -19.32
CA TYR A 386 10.26 -18.85 -18.47
C TYR A 386 11.23 -19.98 -18.86
N ARG A 387 11.87 -19.82 -20.02
CA ARG A 387 12.85 -20.75 -20.60
C ARG A 387 14.27 -20.53 -20.06
N ARG A 388 14.51 -19.56 -19.19
CA ARG A 388 15.85 -19.17 -18.72
C ARG A 388 16.03 -19.31 -17.22
N HIS A 389 15.89 -20.54 -16.70
CA HIS A 389 16.75 -20.92 -15.58
C HIS A 389 18.13 -21.24 -16.17
N ASN A 390 19.06 -20.28 -16.08
CA ASN A 390 20.38 -20.43 -16.68
C ASN A 390 21.44 -19.82 -15.76
N ASN A 391 22.12 -20.67 -15.01
CA ASN A 391 23.18 -20.26 -14.09
C ASN A 391 24.33 -19.52 -14.81
N ASN A 392 24.62 -19.82 -16.09
CA ASN A 392 25.61 -19.08 -16.87
C ASN A 392 25.14 -17.66 -17.20
N TYR A 393 23.83 -17.46 -17.41
CA TYR A 393 23.28 -16.12 -17.59
C TYR A 393 23.39 -15.31 -16.29
N LEU A 394 22.98 -15.88 -15.16
CA LEU A 394 23.08 -15.21 -13.85
C LEU A 394 24.52 -14.83 -13.51
N GLN A 395 25.50 -15.72 -13.76
CA GLN A 395 26.92 -15.44 -13.58
C GLN A 395 27.44 -14.30 -14.48
N LYS A 396 26.98 -14.23 -15.73
CA LYS A 396 27.33 -13.11 -16.64
C LYS A 396 26.75 -11.79 -16.16
N GLU A 397 25.49 -11.79 -15.75
CA GLU A 397 24.83 -10.58 -15.28
C GLU A 397 25.42 -10.07 -13.97
N VAL A 398 25.69 -10.94 -12.98
CA VAL A 398 26.33 -10.50 -11.73
C VAL A 398 27.73 -9.93 -11.99
N THR A 399 28.48 -10.49 -12.94
CA THR A 399 29.77 -9.93 -13.38
C THR A 399 29.59 -8.52 -13.92
N TYR A 400 28.61 -8.31 -14.80
CA TYR A 400 28.29 -6.98 -15.33
C TYR A 400 27.95 -5.99 -14.22
N TYR A 401 27.06 -6.34 -13.29
CA TYR A 401 26.66 -5.44 -12.21
C TYR A 401 27.81 -5.13 -11.24
N LEU A 402 28.67 -6.09 -10.91
CA LEU A 402 29.85 -5.82 -10.08
C LEU A 402 30.81 -4.85 -10.77
N LYS A 403 31.01 -5.00 -12.09
CA LYS A 403 31.82 -4.05 -12.87
C LYS A 403 31.20 -2.64 -12.88
N VAL A 404 29.87 -2.53 -12.98
CA VAL A 404 29.16 -1.25 -12.87
C VAL A 404 29.34 -0.63 -11.48
N LEU A 405 29.35 -1.44 -10.42
CA LEU A 405 29.59 -1.00 -9.03
C LEU A 405 31.05 -0.60 -8.75
N ASP A 406 31.99 -1.07 -9.56
CA ASP A 406 33.43 -0.80 -9.45
C ASP A 406 33.90 0.45 -10.21
N ASP A 407 33.05 1.00 -11.08
CA ASP A 407 33.38 2.18 -11.87
C ASP A 407 32.93 3.46 -11.15
N ASP A 408 33.90 4.17 -10.55
CA ASP A 408 33.68 5.43 -9.83
C ASP A 408 32.99 6.50 -10.71
N LYS A 409 33.12 6.42 -12.04
CA LYS A 409 32.43 7.32 -12.97
C LYS A 409 30.93 7.03 -13.10
N GLN A 410 30.47 5.85 -12.67
CA GLN A 410 29.05 5.50 -12.62
C GLN A 410 28.36 6.01 -11.35
N GLY A 411 29.12 6.38 -10.31
CA GLY A 411 28.67 7.01 -9.05
C GLY A 411 27.46 7.90 -9.23
N ASP A 412 27.70 9.00 -9.94
CA ASP A 412 26.72 10.04 -10.15
C ASP A 412 25.70 9.70 -11.24
N ARG A 413 26.08 8.88 -12.22
CA ARG A 413 25.18 8.52 -13.32
C ARG A 413 24.02 7.64 -12.83
N LEU A 414 24.29 6.74 -11.89
CA LEU A 414 23.25 5.86 -11.34
C LEU A 414 22.36 6.57 -10.32
N MET A 415 22.80 7.71 -9.76
CA MET A 415 22.04 8.49 -8.78
C MET A 415 21.41 7.63 -7.66
N LEU A 416 22.08 6.54 -7.25
CA LEU A 416 21.46 5.52 -6.40
C LEU A 416 21.04 6.09 -5.05
N GLY A 417 21.90 6.92 -4.46
CA GLY A 417 21.61 7.63 -3.22
C GLY A 417 20.37 8.49 -3.40
N ASN A 418 20.36 9.37 -4.40
CA ASN A 418 19.24 10.27 -4.65
C ASN A 418 17.90 9.55 -4.91
N LEU A 419 17.91 8.48 -5.71
CA LEU A 419 16.71 7.69 -5.98
C LEU A 419 16.21 6.96 -4.72
N PHE A 420 17.11 6.56 -3.83
CA PHE A 420 16.75 5.98 -2.53
C PHE A 420 16.16 7.04 -1.57
N LEU A 421 16.61 8.29 -1.64
CA LEU A 421 15.99 9.38 -0.88
C LEU A 421 14.60 9.73 -1.39
N VAL A 422 14.42 9.70 -2.70
CA VAL A 422 13.09 9.80 -3.31
C VAL A 422 12.19 8.66 -2.84
N PHE A 423 12.73 7.47 -2.63
CA PHE A 423 11.97 6.35 -2.06
C PHE A 423 11.47 6.65 -0.65
N PHE A 424 12.35 7.13 0.23
CA PHE A 424 11.95 7.54 1.57
C PHE A 424 10.94 8.69 1.55
N LEU A 425 11.15 9.71 0.72
CA LEU A 425 10.23 10.84 0.62
C LEU A 425 8.83 10.42 0.16
N GLU A 426 8.76 9.56 -0.85
CA GLU A 426 7.50 9.09 -1.39
C GLU A 426 6.69 8.31 -0.34
N TYR A 427 7.33 7.38 0.36
CA TYR A 427 6.62 6.45 1.26
C TYR A 427 6.61 6.86 2.73
N ALA A 428 7.47 7.77 3.20
CA ALA A 428 7.36 8.30 4.57
C ALA A 428 6.08 9.15 4.74
N ILE A 429 5.54 9.67 3.63
CA ILE A 429 4.56 10.76 3.66
C ILE A 429 3.27 10.40 2.90
N HIS A 430 3.35 9.74 1.75
CA HIS A 430 2.15 9.38 0.97
C HIS A 430 1.50 8.06 1.37
N PHE A 431 1.80 7.56 2.57
CA PHE A 431 1.43 6.23 3.02
C PHE A 431 0.40 6.31 4.16
N PRO A 432 -0.91 6.11 3.88
CA PRO A 432 -1.98 6.32 4.85
C PRO A 432 -1.93 5.29 5.99
N GLN A 433 -1.93 5.73 7.25
CA GLN A 433 -1.49 4.89 8.38
C GLN A 433 -2.50 3.96 9.04
N HIS A 434 -3.79 4.05 8.73
CA HIS A 434 -4.75 3.52 9.70
C HIS A 434 -5.40 2.18 9.43
N HIS A 435 -5.54 1.68 8.21
CA HIS A 435 -6.04 0.32 7.99
C HIS A 435 -5.59 -0.21 6.63
N GLY A 436 -5.22 -1.49 6.55
CA GLY A 436 -5.68 -2.44 5.52
C GLY A 436 -5.72 -2.00 4.07
N MET A 437 -4.93 -1.02 3.62
CA MET A 437 -5.12 -0.51 2.28
C MET A 437 -4.49 -1.47 1.27
N THR A 438 -5.33 -1.98 0.38
CA THR A 438 -4.88 -2.22 -0.99
C THR A 438 -4.39 -0.90 -1.56
N PHE A 439 -3.08 -0.81 -1.79
CA PHE A 439 -2.52 0.20 -2.70
C PHE A 439 -3.37 0.32 -3.96
N PRO A 440 -3.52 1.51 -4.55
CA PRO A 440 -3.84 1.60 -5.95
C PRO A 440 -2.52 1.71 -6.74
N PHE A 441 -2.09 0.61 -7.38
CA PHE A 441 -1.16 0.69 -8.50
C PHE A 441 -1.95 1.15 -9.74
N SER A 442 -2.44 2.38 -9.72
CA SER A 442 -3.12 3.00 -10.85
C SER A 442 -2.19 4.03 -11.49
N THR A 443 -1.74 3.73 -12.71
CA THR A 443 -1.40 4.73 -13.70
C THR A 443 -2.61 4.94 -14.60
N ALA A 444 -3.31 6.06 -14.38
CA ALA A 444 -4.25 6.67 -15.30
C ALA A 444 -5.26 5.69 -15.95
N LEU A 445 -6.35 5.42 -15.23
CA LEU A 445 -7.62 5.03 -15.82
C LEU A 445 -8.75 5.74 -15.05
N ASP A 446 -9.35 6.72 -15.69
CA ASP A 446 -10.68 7.20 -15.33
C ASP A 446 -11.65 6.01 -15.27
N SER A 447 -12.50 6.00 -14.24
CA SER A 447 -13.83 5.36 -14.19
C SER A 447 -14.02 3.89 -13.79
N HIS A 448 -13.03 3.09 -13.38
CA HIS A 448 -13.31 1.76 -12.81
C HIS A 448 -12.90 1.63 -11.35
N THR A 449 -13.93 1.63 -10.51
CA THR A 449 -13.91 1.48 -9.05
C THR A 449 -13.20 0.18 -8.65
N ILE A 450 -12.19 0.30 -7.78
CA ILE A 450 -11.57 -0.84 -7.09
C ILE A 450 -12.52 -1.24 -5.96
N ASP A 451 -13.06 -2.45 -6.03
CA ASP A 451 -13.84 -3.05 -4.95
C ASP A 451 -12.89 -3.43 -3.79
N LEU A 452 -13.01 -2.69 -2.67
CA LEU A 452 -12.21 -2.83 -1.46
C LEU A 452 -12.76 -3.91 -0.49
N SER A 453 -13.86 -4.58 -0.82
CA SER A 453 -14.47 -5.57 0.09
C SER A 453 -13.68 -6.88 0.20
N HIS A 454 -12.73 -7.13 -0.71
CA HIS A 454 -12.01 -8.41 -0.79
C HIS A 454 -10.48 -8.29 -0.84
N GLY A 455 -9.93 -7.11 -0.53
CA GLY A 455 -8.48 -6.90 -0.49
C GLY A 455 -7.78 -7.48 -1.71
N LYS A 456 -8.09 -6.99 -2.93
CA LYS A 456 -7.42 -7.32 -4.19
C LYS A 456 -7.01 -6.06 -4.93
N LEU A 457 -5.79 -6.07 -5.43
CA LEU A 457 -5.18 -5.01 -6.23
C LEU A 457 -5.05 -5.50 -7.65
N CYS A 458 -5.53 -4.70 -8.59
CA CYS A 458 -5.52 -5.05 -10.02
C CYS A 458 -4.61 -4.09 -10.77
N PHE A 459 -3.54 -4.60 -11.36
CA PHE A 459 -2.92 -3.93 -12.50
C PHE A 459 -3.71 -4.30 -13.74
N VAL A 460 -4.40 -3.34 -14.36
CA VAL A 460 -5.05 -3.55 -15.66
C VAL A 460 -4.53 -2.50 -16.62
N LYS A 461 -3.55 -2.87 -17.45
CA LYS A 461 -3.31 -2.21 -18.73
C LYS A 461 -2.56 -3.15 -19.68
N GLY A 462 -3.17 -3.44 -20.85
CA GLY A 462 -2.48 -4.14 -21.95
C GLY A 462 -2.62 -5.66 -22.02
N GLY A 463 -3.61 -6.28 -21.36
CA GLY A 463 -3.90 -7.72 -21.53
C GLY A 463 -3.21 -8.67 -20.54
N TYR A 464 -2.55 -8.14 -19.51
CA TYR A 464 -1.99 -8.93 -18.41
C TYR A 464 -2.54 -8.41 -17.08
N THR A 465 -3.19 -9.30 -16.33
CA THR A 465 -3.66 -9.01 -14.97
C THR A 465 -2.68 -9.61 -13.99
N ILE A 466 -1.81 -8.78 -13.41
CA ILE A 466 -1.03 -9.16 -12.24
C ILE A 466 -1.90 -8.80 -11.02
N LEU A 467 -2.54 -9.80 -10.41
CA LEU A 467 -3.44 -9.66 -9.25
C LEU A 467 -2.63 -9.71 -7.95
N HIS A 468 -2.28 -8.57 -7.34
CA HIS A 468 -1.52 -8.56 -6.08
C HIS A 468 -2.03 -7.58 -5.05
N SER A 469 -2.90 -8.03 -4.16
CA SER A 469 -3.09 -7.38 -2.87
C SER A 469 -2.01 -7.74 -1.88
N ALA A 470 -1.35 -6.71 -1.36
CA ALA A 470 -0.88 -6.74 0.01
C ALA A 470 -2.02 -6.21 0.88
N TYR A 471 -2.77 -7.10 1.51
CA TYR A 471 -3.68 -6.70 2.59
C TYR A 471 -2.85 -6.39 3.83
N ILE A 472 -3.02 -5.19 4.36
CA ILE A 472 -2.29 -4.71 5.53
C ILE A 472 -3.12 -5.04 6.77
N GLY A 473 -3.05 -6.30 7.20
CA GLY A 473 -3.84 -6.77 8.35
C GLY A 473 -3.33 -6.27 9.70
N ASP A 474 -2.09 -5.77 9.77
CA ASP A 474 -1.44 -5.35 11.02
C ASP A 474 -1.03 -3.87 10.96
N THR A 475 -1.86 -3.04 11.58
CA THR A 475 -1.69 -1.58 11.64
C THR A 475 -0.48 -1.17 12.49
N LYS A 476 -0.06 -1.98 13.47
CA LYS A 476 1.10 -1.70 14.32
C LYS A 476 2.40 -1.83 13.54
N LYS A 477 2.54 -2.93 12.79
CA LYS A 477 3.69 -3.14 11.90
C LYS A 477 3.77 -2.05 10.82
N TYR A 478 2.63 -1.63 10.30
CA TYR A 478 2.56 -0.52 9.36
C TYR A 478 3.05 0.79 9.97
N ARG A 479 2.56 1.13 11.17
CA ARG A 479 2.98 2.31 11.93
C ARG A 479 4.49 2.29 12.14
N TYR A 480 5.04 1.15 12.54
CA TYR A 480 6.47 0.95 12.70
C TYR A 480 7.26 1.21 11.41
N PHE A 481 6.80 0.68 10.27
CA PHE A 481 7.43 0.90 8.97
C PHE A 481 7.47 2.40 8.60
N VAL A 482 6.36 3.11 8.72
CA VAL A 482 6.32 4.53 8.35
C VAL A 482 7.11 5.40 9.33
N ASN A 483 7.05 5.11 10.64
CA ASN A 483 7.90 5.78 11.62
C ASN A 483 9.40 5.58 11.29
N THR A 484 9.77 4.37 10.85
CA THR A 484 11.13 4.04 10.42
C THR A 484 11.53 4.80 9.15
N LEU A 485 10.61 4.97 8.20
CA LEU A 485 10.84 5.77 6.99
C LEU A 485 11.07 7.25 7.32
N ILE A 486 10.24 7.84 8.19
CA ILE A 486 10.37 9.25 8.60
C ILE A 486 11.70 9.47 9.35
N ALA A 487 12.04 8.58 10.28
CA ALA A 487 13.31 8.64 11.01
C ALA A 487 14.52 8.51 10.06
N SER A 488 14.45 7.59 9.08
CA SER A 488 15.51 7.42 8.07
C SER A 488 15.63 8.67 7.18
N LEU A 489 14.50 9.23 6.74
CA LEU A 489 14.46 10.43 5.90
C LEU A 489 15.07 11.64 6.63
N TRP A 490 14.73 11.82 7.90
CA TRP A 490 15.28 12.91 8.72
C TRP A 490 16.80 12.85 8.84
N LYS A 491 17.38 11.67 9.12
CA LYS A 491 18.84 11.50 9.22
C LYS A 491 19.57 11.97 7.95
N VAL A 492 18.95 11.77 6.79
CA VAL A 492 19.52 12.24 5.52
C VAL A 492 19.45 13.77 5.39
N VAL A 493 18.43 14.39 5.94
CA VAL A 493 18.20 15.83 5.80
C VAL A 493 19.09 16.64 6.70
N SER A 494 19.14 16.25 7.98
CA SER A 494 20.08 16.81 8.94
C SER A 494 21.50 16.73 8.41
N PHE A 495 21.80 15.70 7.62
CA PHE A 495 23.06 15.52 6.94
C PHE A 495 23.26 16.42 5.70
N GLN A 496 22.33 16.41 4.75
CA GLN A 496 22.54 17.08 3.45
C GLN A 496 22.57 18.60 3.56
N THR A 497 21.90 19.14 4.57
CA THR A 497 21.64 20.57 4.61
C THR A 497 22.66 21.32 5.45
N LYS A 498 23.30 20.71 6.46
CA LYS A 498 24.05 21.43 7.53
C LYS A 498 23.35 22.71 8.03
N THR A 499 22.07 22.94 7.69
CA THR A 499 21.22 23.98 8.25
C THR A 499 20.95 23.57 9.67
N SER A 500 21.44 24.40 10.57
CA SER A 500 21.02 24.47 11.95
C SER A 500 19.51 24.72 12.00
N PHE A 501 18.71 23.65 11.92
CA PHE A 501 17.41 23.71 12.56
C PHE A 501 17.70 23.95 14.04
N ALA A 502 17.07 24.96 14.64
CA ALA A 502 17.14 25.14 16.09
C ALA A 502 16.71 23.84 16.82
N SER A 503 15.81 23.05 16.20
CA SER A 503 15.55 21.63 16.49
C SER A 503 14.52 21.07 15.50
N VAL A 504 14.67 19.86 14.96
CA VAL A 504 13.51 19.06 14.55
C VAL A 504 13.16 18.14 15.70
N LYS A 505 11.97 18.31 16.26
CA LYS A 505 11.51 17.52 17.40
C LYS A 505 10.62 16.41 16.91
N PHE A 506 11.03 15.20 17.22
CA PHE A 506 10.20 14.01 17.08
C PHE A 506 9.39 13.86 18.35
N LYS A 507 8.07 13.97 18.23
CA LYS A 507 7.15 13.71 19.32
C LYS A 507 6.34 12.48 18.99
N PHE A 508 6.41 11.47 19.85
CA PHE A 508 5.48 10.36 19.78
C PHE A 508 4.16 10.77 20.44
N VAL A 509 3.04 10.43 19.80
CA VAL A 509 1.69 10.66 20.32
C VAL A 509 0.87 9.39 20.20
N LYS A 510 0.02 9.12 21.19
CA LYS A 510 -0.93 8.00 21.15
C LYS A 510 -2.18 8.39 20.36
N GLU A 511 -2.99 7.39 20.00
CA GLU A 511 -4.24 7.61 19.24
C GLU A 511 -5.25 8.49 19.98
N ASP A 512 -5.21 8.47 21.31
CA ASP A 512 -6.01 9.32 22.20
C ASP A 512 -5.45 10.75 22.37
N GLY A 513 -4.43 11.12 21.61
CA GLY A 513 -3.82 12.46 21.64
C GLY A 513 -2.87 12.72 22.81
N THR A 514 -2.69 11.75 23.71
CA THR A 514 -1.72 11.87 24.82
C THR A 514 -0.28 11.71 24.35
N GLU A 515 0.67 12.18 25.16
CA GLU A 515 2.09 12.02 24.85
C GLU A 515 2.51 10.55 24.87
N GLY A 516 3.30 10.18 23.87
CA GLY A 516 3.87 8.85 23.72
C GLY A 516 5.15 8.66 24.53
N THR A 517 5.50 7.41 24.78
CA THR A 517 6.71 6.97 25.49
C THR A 517 7.89 6.66 24.56
N GLY A 518 7.71 6.79 23.25
CA GLY A 518 8.70 6.44 22.23
C GLY A 518 8.52 5.06 21.61
N ASN A 519 7.35 4.42 21.80
CA ASN A 519 7.07 3.12 21.24
C ASN A 519 6.62 3.23 19.77
N ALA A 520 7.55 3.02 18.85
CA ALA A 520 7.31 3.14 17.41
C ALA A 520 6.27 2.15 16.83
N PHE A 521 5.90 1.09 17.55
CA PHE A 521 4.82 0.17 17.15
C PHE A 521 3.44 0.68 17.55
N GLU A 522 3.33 1.34 18.70
CA GLU A 522 2.05 1.74 19.31
C GLU A 522 1.72 3.23 19.08
N GLU A 523 2.72 4.03 18.72
CA GLU A 523 2.62 5.49 18.78
C GLU A 523 2.97 6.16 17.44
N TYR A 524 2.31 7.27 17.17
CA TYR A 524 2.48 8.06 15.95
C TYR A 524 3.61 9.05 16.10
N LEU A 525 4.43 9.15 15.07
CA LEU A 525 5.45 10.17 14.99
C LEU A 525 4.87 11.47 14.41
N VAL A 526 4.88 12.52 15.24
CA VAL A 526 4.70 13.93 14.84
C VAL A 526 6.08 14.53 14.63
N VAL A 527 6.23 15.27 13.53
CA VAL A 527 7.48 15.94 13.17
C VAL A 527 7.26 17.45 13.29
N GLU A 528 7.94 18.08 14.24
CA GLU A 528 7.90 19.54 14.40
C GLU A 528 9.19 20.12 13.83
N VAL A 529 9.08 20.87 12.73
CA VAL A 529 10.22 21.50 12.07
C VAL A 529 10.35 22.94 12.57
N ALA A 530 11.42 23.27 13.30
CA ALA A 530 11.69 24.66 13.71
C ALA A 530 12.25 25.51 12.55
N GLU A 531 12.30 26.84 12.75
CA GLU A 531 12.82 27.80 11.76
C GLU A 531 14.24 27.46 11.26
N LEU A 532 14.44 27.73 9.96
CA LEU A 532 15.68 27.50 9.24
C LEU A 532 16.74 28.54 9.62
N LYS A 533 17.92 28.07 10.02
CA LYS A 533 19.16 28.86 9.94
C LYS A 533 20.14 28.14 9.01
N GLU A 534 20.66 28.86 8.02
CA GLU A 534 21.71 28.34 7.13
C GLU A 534 23.06 28.43 7.82
N GLU A 535 23.78 27.31 7.89
CA GLU A 535 25.21 27.27 8.17
C GLU A 535 25.92 26.38 7.15
N THR A 536 27.13 26.78 6.75
CA THR A 536 27.92 26.07 5.74
C THR A 536 29.13 25.33 6.30
N LYS A 537 29.29 24.09 5.78
CA LYS A 537 30.49 23.29 5.50
C LYS A 537 31.34 22.71 6.64
N GLU A 538 31.20 21.38 6.81
CA GLU A 538 32.35 20.44 6.86
C GLU A 538 32.04 19.27 5.93
N GLN A 539 33.09 18.62 5.43
CA GLN A 539 33.00 17.36 4.70
C GLN A 539 32.79 16.22 5.69
N LEU A 540 31.75 15.41 5.46
CA LEU A 540 31.47 14.22 6.25
C LEU A 540 32.17 13.01 5.65
N ASN A 541 32.58 12.07 6.50
CA ASN A 541 33.28 10.87 6.10
C ASN A 541 32.29 9.73 5.76
N PHE A 542 32.82 8.67 5.15
CA PHE A 542 31.99 7.54 4.68
C PHE A 542 31.20 6.83 5.80
N ALA A 543 31.73 6.76 7.03
CA ALA A 543 31.06 6.08 8.13
C ALA A 543 29.76 6.80 8.51
N GLU A 544 29.80 8.13 8.57
CA GLU A 544 28.64 8.97 8.88
C GLU A 544 27.54 8.82 7.81
N ILE A 545 27.91 8.81 6.52
CA ILE A 545 26.96 8.61 5.41
C ILE A 545 26.34 7.21 5.44
N LYS A 546 27.13 6.19 5.80
CA LYS A 546 26.67 4.81 5.90
C LYS A 546 25.63 4.65 7.01
N ASP A 547 25.84 5.24 8.18
CA ASP A 547 24.89 5.16 9.29
C ASP A 547 23.55 5.84 8.96
N ILE A 548 23.60 6.91 8.17
CA ILE A 548 22.43 7.62 7.65
C ILE A 548 21.61 6.75 6.70
N LEU A 549 22.27 6.14 5.69
CA LEU A 549 21.59 5.27 4.72
C LEU A 549 20.98 4.02 5.38
N LEU A 550 21.53 3.59 6.51
CA LEU A 550 21.14 2.36 7.22
C LEU A 550 20.29 2.59 8.47
N ASN A 551 20.04 3.86 8.83
CA ASN A 551 19.36 4.23 10.06
C ASN A 551 20.02 3.65 11.35
N LYS A 552 21.35 3.49 11.39
CA LYS A 552 22.06 2.99 12.59
C LYS A 552 22.12 4.05 13.69
N LYS A 553 22.10 3.61 14.95
CA LYS A 553 22.11 4.46 16.15
C LYS A 553 23.48 5.06 16.40
#